data_AF-J9FZG4-F1
#
_entry.id   AF-J9FZG4-F1
#
_cell.length_a   1.000
_cell.length_b   1.000
_cell.length_c   1.000
_cell.angle_alpha   90.00
_cell.angle_beta   90.00
_cell.angle_gamma   90.00
#
_symmetry.space_group_name_H-M   'P 1'
#
loop_
_entity.id
_entity.type
_entity.pdbx_description
1 polymer ?
#
loop_
_entity_poly.entity_id
_entity_poly.type
_entity_poly.pdbx_seq_one_letter_code
_entity_poly.pdbx_strand_id
1 'polypeptide(L)'
;MLERTKEIGVLRAVGASKGDVSVIFDAETVIEGLAAGLLGVGVTLFASIFVNVIVFDTYDVPNIMQLSFIAGFVLVCISVGLSFIAGLIPASSASHKDPVEALRTE
;
A
#
# COMPACT_ATOMS: atom_id res chain seq x y z
N MET A 1 -11.57 -11.66 0.19
CA MET A 1 -12.89 -11.00 0.05
C MET A 1 -13.93 -11.55 1.02
N LEU A 2 -14.11 -12.88 1.14
CA LEU A 2 -15.03 -13.48 2.12
C LEU A 2 -14.64 -13.15 3.57
N GLU A 3 -13.36 -13.31 3.93
CA GLU A 3 -12.86 -12.98 5.29
C GLU A 3 -13.05 -11.51 5.64
N ARG A 4 -12.66 -10.58 4.74
CA ARG A 4 -12.88 -9.14 4.94
C ARG A 4 -14.36 -8.75 5.00
N THR A 5 -15.25 -9.41 4.26
CA THR A 5 -16.70 -9.15 4.37
C THR A 5 -17.22 -9.56 5.75
N LYS A 6 -16.68 -10.64 6.33
CA LYS A 6 -17.01 -11.12 7.67
C LYS A 6 -16.55 -10.14 8.76
N GLU A 7 -15.31 -9.62 8.65
CA GLU A 7 -14.79 -8.59 9.57
C GLU A 7 -15.63 -7.31 9.54
N ILE A 8 -16.04 -6.88 8.34
CA ILE A 8 -16.93 -5.71 8.16
C ILE A 8 -18.29 -5.98 8.79
N GLY A 9 -18.86 -7.17 8.58
CA GLY A 9 -20.12 -7.58 9.20
C GLY A 9 -20.07 -7.55 10.73
N VAL A 10 -18.96 -8.01 11.32
CA VAL A 10 -18.75 -7.98 12.78
C VAL A 10 -18.61 -6.53 13.28
N LEU A 11 -17.79 -5.70 12.64
CA LEU A 11 -17.62 -4.28 13.01
C LEU A 11 -18.95 -3.52 12.94
N ARG A 12 -19.74 -3.74 11.88
CA ARG A 12 -21.06 -3.12 11.69
C ARG A 12 -22.09 -3.63 12.71
N ALA A 13 -22.03 -4.89 13.12
CA ALA A 13 -22.92 -5.48 14.13
C ALA A 13 -22.63 -4.96 15.55
N VAL A 14 -21.38 -4.59 15.84
CA VAL A 14 -20.99 -3.95 17.11
C VAL A 14 -21.34 -2.45 17.13
N GLY A 15 -21.75 -1.88 15.98
CA GLY A 15 -22.28 -0.52 15.87
C GLY A 15 -21.43 0.46 15.08
N ALA A 16 -20.35 0.01 14.42
CA ALA A 16 -19.55 0.89 13.56
C ALA A 16 -20.38 1.45 12.39
N SER A 17 -20.24 2.73 12.08
CA SER A 17 -20.88 3.33 10.92
C SER A 17 -20.19 2.89 9.62
N LYS A 18 -20.86 3.08 8.47
CA LYS A 18 -20.25 2.79 7.15
C LYS A 18 -18.98 3.61 6.92
N GLY A 19 -18.95 4.84 7.47
CA GLY A 19 -17.80 5.73 7.41
C GLY A 19 -16.64 5.22 8.25
N ASP A 20 -16.89 4.76 9.47
CA ASP A 20 -15.84 4.25 10.37
C ASP A 20 -15.11 3.05 9.74
N VAL A 21 -15.88 2.16 9.10
CA VAL A 21 -15.31 1.02 8.38
C VAL A 21 -14.45 1.50 7.21
N SER A 22 -14.94 2.45 6.40
CA SER A 22 -14.15 3.00 5.28
C SER A 22 -12.83 3.60 5.76
N VAL A 23 -12.85 4.41 6.82
CA VAL A 23 -11.65 5.05 7.37
C VAL A 23 -10.61 4.04 7.84
N ILE A 24 -11.03 2.91 8.42
CA ILE A 24 -10.12 1.83 8.84
C ILE A 24 -9.42 1.23 7.61
N PHE A 25 -10.16 0.92 6.55
CA PHE A 25 -9.59 0.36 5.32
C PHE A 25 -8.72 1.36 4.55
N ASP A 26 -9.13 2.63 4.52
CA ASP A 26 -8.35 3.72 3.96
C ASP A 26 -7.02 3.86 4.70
N ALA A 27 -7.03 3.78 6.04
CA ALA A 27 -5.81 3.78 6.84
C ALA A 27 -4.93 2.55 6.58
N GLU A 28 -5.52 1.36 6.50
CA GLU A 28 -4.80 0.11 6.19
C GLU A 28 -4.07 0.21 4.85
N THR A 29 -4.77 0.67 3.80
CA THR A 29 -4.19 0.80 2.45
C THR A 29 -3.10 1.87 2.37
N VAL A 30 -3.21 2.96 3.14
CA VAL A 30 -2.14 3.96 3.27
C VAL A 30 -0.91 3.36 3.97
N ILE A 31 -1.11 2.60 5.05
CA ILE A 31 -0.01 1.95 5.78
C ILE A 31 0.70 0.94 4.87
N GLU A 32 -0.05 0.11 4.14
CA GLU A 32 0.50 -0.82 3.15
C GLU A 32 1.28 -0.08 2.04
N GLY A 33 0.72 1.01 1.50
CA GLY A 33 1.38 1.83 0.48
C GLY A 33 2.67 2.49 0.97
N LEU A 34 2.70 2.95 2.22
CA LEU A 34 3.89 3.50 2.86
C LEU A 34 4.95 2.42 3.08
N ALA A 35 4.55 1.26 3.61
CA ALA A 35 5.45 0.14 3.85
C ALA A 35 6.07 -0.34 2.53
N ALA A 36 5.25 -0.54 1.50
CA ALA A 36 5.72 -0.92 0.16
C ALA A 36 6.67 0.13 -0.44
N GLY A 37 6.34 1.41 -0.33
CA GLY A 37 7.16 2.51 -0.86
C GLY A 37 8.53 2.59 -0.17
N LEU A 38 8.55 2.52 1.16
CA LEU A 38 9.79 2.54 1.95
C LEU A 38 10.67 1.31 1.65
N LEU A 39 10.06 0.12 1.60
CA LEU A 39 10.77 -1.09 1.23
C LEU A 39 11.32 -1.02 -0.20
N GLY A 40 10.55 -0.52 -1.16
CA GLY A 40 10.98 -0.35 -2.55
C GLY A 40 12.17 0.59 -2.69
N VAL A 41 12.17 1.72 -1.97
CA VAL A 41 13.31 2.64 -1.93
C VAL A 41 14.52 1.97 -1.26
N GLY A 42 14.32 1.28 -0.14
CA GLY A 42 15.40 0.55 0.56
C GLY A 42 16.06 -0.51 -0.31
N VAL A 43 15.27 -1.32 -1.01
CA VAL A 43 15.75 -2.33 -1.96
C VAL A 43 16.49 -1.68 -3.14
N THR A 44 15.99 -0.55 -3.65
CA THR A 44 16.64 0.18 -4.74
C THR A 44 18.01 0.72 -4.32
N LEU A 45 18.12 1.30 -3.11
CA LEU A 45 19.38 1.78 -2.55
C LEU A 45 20.37 0.62 -2.34
N PHE A 46 19.89 -0.51 -1.82
CA PHE A 46 20.72 -1.69 -1.64
C PHE A 46 21.23 -2.22 -2.99
N ALA A 47 20.36 -2.36 -3.99
CA ALA A 47 20.72 -2.79 -5.33
C ALA A 47 21.70 -1.81 -6.02
N SER A 48 21.53 -0.50 -5.78
CA SER A 48 22.44 0.53 -6.29
C SER A 48 23.90 0.31 -5.88
N ILE A 49 24.15 -0.15 -4.65
CA ILE A 49 25.52 -0.44 -4.18
C ILE A 49 26.15 -1.55 -5.02
N PHE A 50 25.45 -2.68 -5.21
CA PHE A 50 25.95 -3.80 -6.00
C PHE A 50 26.18 -3.43 -7.46
N VAL A 51 25.21 -2.72 -8.06
CA VAL A 51 25.32 -2.31 -9.46
C VAL A 51 26.49 -1.35 -9.68
N ASN A 52 26.68 -0.36 -8.80
CA ASN A 52 27.80 0.58 -8.92
C ASN A 52 29.16 -0.13 -8.79
N VAL A 53 29.29 -1.13 -7.92
CA VAL A 53 30.54 -1.92 -7.80
C VAL A 53 30.86 -2.66 -9.10
N ILE A 54 29.88 -3.36 -9.67
CA ILE A 54 30.06 -4.14 -10.92
C ILE A 54 30.41 -3.22 -12.09
N VAL A 55 29.72 -2.09 -12.19
CA VAL A 55 29.87 -1.14 -13.30
C VAL A 55 31.20 -0.40 -13.22
N PHE A 56 31.66 -0.04 -12.00
CA PHE A 56 32.97 0.57 -11.80
C PHE A 56 34.09 -0.37 -12.27
N ASP A 57 34.02 -1.66 -11.94
CA ASP A 57 35.02 -2.66 -12.36
C ASP A 57 35.06 -2.87 -13.89
N THR A 58 33.92 -2.72 -14.57
CA THR A 58 33.81 -3.01 -16.01
C THR A 58 34.07 -1.78 -16.90
N TYR A 59 33.65 -0.60 -16.46
CA TYR A 59 33.61 0.61 -17.29
C TYR A 59 34.40 1.80 -16.71
N ASP A 60 34.95 1.67 -15.49
CA ASP A 60 35.66 2.74 -14.76
C ASP A 60 34.84 4.03 -14.58
N VAL A 61 33.51 3.92 -14.70
CA VAL A 61 32.59 5.06 -14.50
C VAL A 61 32.03 4.98 -13.08
N PRO A 62 32.37 5.94 -12.20
CA PRO A 62 31.82 5.96 -10.86
C PRO A 62 30.37 6.47 -10.86
N ASN A 63 29.56 5.88 -9.98
CA ASN A 63 28.34 6.51 -9.45
C ASN A 63 27.21 6.73 -10.48
N ILE A 64 26.96 5.74 -11.35
CA ILE A 64 25.92 5.81 -12.39
C ILE A 64 24.51 5.74 -11.79
N MET A 65 24.31 4.87 -10.79
CA MET A 65 22.99 4.68 -10.18
C MET A 65 22.87 5.48 -8.88
N GLN A 66 22.50 6.76 -8.98
CA GLN A 66 22.22 7.61 -7.83
C GLN A 66 20.72 7.87 -7.69
N LEU A 67 20.14 7.41 -6.58
CA LEU A 67 18.77 7.77 -6.21
C LEU A 67 18.80 9.07 -5.42
N SER A 68 18.34 10.17 -6.03
CA SER A 68 18.16 11.43 -5.31
C SER A 68 17.09 11.29 -4.22
N PHE A 69 17.29 11.95 -3.08
CA PHE A 69 16.30 12.01 -1.99
C PHE A 69 14.92 12.47 -2.47
N ILE A 70 14.89 13.42 -3.42
CA ILE A 70 13.64 13.92 -4.01
C ILE A 70 12.95 12.81 -4.82
N ALA A 71 13.72 12.05 -5.61
CA ALA A 71 13.18 10.94 -6.40
C ALA A 71 12.65 9.82 -5.49
N GLY A 72 13.36 9.48 -4.41
CA GLY A 72 12.90 8.52 -3.42
C GLY A 72 11.59 8.96 -2.76
N PHE A 73 11.49 10.23 -2.35
CA PHE A 73 10.27 10.78 -1.77
C PHE A 73 9.09 10.71 -2.75
N VAL A 74 9.30 11.11 -4.02
CA VAL A 74 8.27 11.04 -5.07
C VAL A 74 7.80 9.60 -5.30
N LEU A 75 8.72 8.62 -5.32
CA LEU A 75 8.36 7.21 -5.47
C LEU A 75 7.50 6.69 -4.31
N VAL A 76 7.81 7.08 -3.07
CA VAL A 76 6.97 6.74 -1.92
C VAL A 76 5.59 7.39 -2.03
N CYS A 77 5.51 8.66 -2.41
CA CYS A 77 4.23 9.34 -2.62
C CYS A 77 3.39 8.66 -3.72
N ILE A 78 4.01 8.24 -4.81
CA ILE A 78 3.34 7.50 -5.89
C ILE A 78 2.84 6.15 -5.37
N SER A 79 3.67 5.42 -4.61
CA SER A 79 3.29 4.13 -4.00
C SER A 79 2.04 4.28 -3.12
N VAL A 80 2.05 5.24 -2.21
CA VAL A 80 0.90 5.51 -1.33
C VAL A 80 -0.33 5.92 -2.14
N GLY A 81 -0.17 6.81 -3.13
CA GLY A 81 -1.27 7.25 -3.98
C GLY A 81 -1.91 6.11 -4.77
N LEU A 82 -1.10 5.22 -5.34
CA LEU A 82 -1.58 4.04 -6.06
C LEU A 82 -2.28 3.05 -5.13
N SER A 83 -1.70 2.75 -3.96
CA SER A 83 -2.33 1.86 -2.96
C SER A 83 -3.65 2.43 -2.46
N PHE A 84 -3.73 3.73 -2.23
CA PHE A 84 -4.96 4.40 -1.83
C PHE A 84 -6.03 4.32 -2.92
N ILE A 85 -5.69 4.63 -4.18
CA ILE A 85 -6.64 4.51 -5.31
C ILE A 85 -7.12 3.07 -5.49
N ALA A 86 -6.21 2.10 -5.37
CA ALA A 86 -6.54 0.68 -5.45
C ALA A 86 -7.43 0.23 -4.28
N GLY A 87 -7.24 0.80 -3.09
CA GLY A 87 -8.00 0.53 -1.87
C GLY A 87 -9.39 1.19 -1.80
N LEU A 88 -9.55 2.37 -2.42
CA LEU A 88 -10.81 3.11 -2.46
C LEU A 88 -11.94 2.33 -3.15
N ILE A 89 -11.62 1.58 -4.21
CA ILE A 89 -12.59 0.79 -4.98
C ILE A 89 -13.23 -0.30 -4.09
N PRO A 90 -12.47 -1.20 -3.43
CA PRO A 90 -13.05 -2.19 -2.52
C PRO A 90 -13.62 -1.59 -1.24
N ALA A 91 -13.05 -0.52 -0.66
CA ALA A 91 -13.58 0.14 0.53
C ALA A 91 -14.98 0.74 0.28
N SER A 92 -15.15 1.42 -0.86
CA SER A 92 -16.45 1.93 -1.29
C SER A 92 -17.43 0.80 -1.59
N SER A 93 -17.00 -0.26 -2.26
CA SER A 93 -17.86 -1.41 -2.54
C SER A 93 -18.29 -2.16 -1.28
N ALA A 94 -17.41 -2.27 -0.27
CA ALA A 94 -17.68 -3.01 0.96
C ALA A 94 -18.54 -2.21 1.97
N SER A 95 -18.39 -0.88 2.02
CA SER A 95 -19.24 -0.01 2.85
C SER A 95 -20.71 0.04 2.37
N HIS A 96 -20.96 -0.25 1.09
CA HIS A 96 -22.31 -0.31 0.53
C HIS A 96 -23.03 -1.65 0.75
N LYS A 97 -22.33 -2.72 1.14
CA LYS A 97 -22.97 -4.02 1.42
C LYS A 97 -23.81 -3.98 2.70
N ASP A 98 -24.99 -4.60 2.64
CA ASP A 98 -25.92 -4.63 3.76
C ASP A 98 -25.41 -5.59 4.86
N PRO A 99 -25.18 -5.11 6.10
CA PRO A 99 -24.60 -5.93 7.17
C PRO A 99 -25.43 -7.16 7.53
N VAL A 100 -26.74 -7.11 7.32
CA VAL A 100 -27.65 -8.25 7.55
C VAL A 100 -27.38 -9.37 6.55
N GLU A 101 -27.04 -9.04 5.30
CA GLU A 101 -26.77 -10.02 4.25
C GLU A 101 -25.34 -10.60 4.36
N ALA A 102 -24.40 -9.79 4.86
CA ALA A 102 -23.04 -10.24 5.18
C ALA A 102 -22.98 -11.29 6.31
N LEU A 103 -23.90 -11.23 7.28
CA LEU A 103 -24.01 -12.20 8.38
C LEU A 103 -24.93 -13.38 8.06
N ARG A 104 -25.89 -13.19 7.16
CA ARG A 104 -26.81 -14.25 6.70
C ARG A 104 -26.19 -15.15 5.62
N THR A 105 -24.99 -14.85 5.14
CA THR A 105 -24.22 -15.77 4.29
C THR A 105 -23.66 -16.93 5.14
N GLU A 106 -24.58 -17.74 5.68
CA GLU A 106 -24.46 -19.20 5.67
C GLU A 106 -25.16 -19.74 4.42
#